data_AF-A0A5S9MMJ3-F1
#
_entry.id   AF-A0A5S9MMJ3-F1
#
_cell.length_a   1.000
_cell.length_b   1.000
_cell.length_c   1.000
_cell.angle_alpha   90.00
_cell.angle_beta   90.00
_cell.angle_gamma   90.00
#
_symmetry.space_group_name_H-M   'P 1'
#
loop_
_entity.id
_entity.type
_entity.pdbx_description
1 polymer ?
#
loop_
_entity_poly.entity_id
_entity_poly.type
_entity_poly.pdbx_seq_one_letter_code
_entity_poly.pdbx_strand_id
1 'polypeptide(L)' 'MSTLKTKLLLRKQYAKTLAAKTEEYDPRKYLGPARDAIKATVIGKMREFGSSNQA' A
#
# COMPACT_ATOMS: atom_id res chain seq x y z
N MET A 1 12.94 -7.26 8.23
CA MET A 1 11.54 -7.23 8.72
C MET A 1 10.59 -6.28 7.94
N SER A 2 11.08 -5.50 6.96
CA SER A 2 10.29 -4.47 6.25
C SER A 2 9.41 -4.99 5.10
N THR A 3 9.89 -5.96 4.32
CA THR A 3 9.26 -6.39 3.05
C THR A 3 8.01 -7.26 3.23
N LEU A 4 7.95 -8.05 4.31
CA LEU A 4 6.84 -8.99 4.54
C LEU A 4 5.54 -8.28 4.92
N LYS A 5 5.60 -7.23 5.77
CA LYS A 5 4.44 -6.44 6.18
C LYS A 5 3.82 -5.68 5.00
N THR A 6 4.66 -5.11 4.14
CA THR A 6 4.22 -4.37 2.96
C THR A 6 3.55 -5.28 1.93
N LYS A 7 4.12 -6.47 1.68
CA LYS A 7 3.51 -7.49 0.80
C LYS A 7 2.15 -7.95 1.33
N LEU A 8 2.02 -8.14 2.64
CA LEU A 8 0.76 -8.52 3.27
C LEU A 8 -0.30 -7.42 3.14
N LEU A 9 0.07 -6.15 3.33
CA LEU A 9 -0.82 -5.01 3.16
C LEU A 9 -1.31 -4.88 1.71
N LEU A 10 -0.40 -5.03 0.73
CA LEU A 10 -0.73 -5.03 -0.69
C LEU A 10 -1.79 -6.10 -1.01
N ARG A 11 -1.53 -7.34 -0.56
CA ARG A 11 -2.44 -8.48 -0.79
C ARG A 11 -3.82 -8.26 -0.17
N LYS A 12 -3.86 -7.72 1.06
CA LYS A 12 -5.13 -7.41 1.74
C LYS A 12 -5.93 -6.33 1.02
N GLN A 13 -5.27 -5.27 0.55
CA GLN A 13 -5.96 -4.18 -0.15
C GLN A 13 -6.44 -4.62 -1.53
N TYR A 14 -5.63 -5.40 -2.26
CA TYR A 14 -5.99 -6.03 -3.53
C TYR A 14 -7.26 -6.89 -3.41
N ALA A 15 -7.32 -7.78 -2.41
CA ALA A 15 -8.49 -8.63 -2.19
C ALA A 15 -9.75 -7.81 -1.87
N LYS A 16 -9.62 -6.72 -1.09
CA LYS A 16 -10.73 -5.81 -0.79
C LYS A 16 -11.23 -5.06 -2.04
N THR A 17 -10.32 -4.59 -2.90
CA THR A 17 -10.70 -3.86 -4.11
C THR A 17 -11.39 -4.78 -5.13
N LEU A 18 -10.92 -6.03 -5.28
CA LEU A 18 -11.58 -7.00 -6.15
C LEU A 18 -12.95 -7.41 -5.61
N ALA A 19 -13.09 -7.61 -4.30
CA ALA A 19 -14.37 -7.95 -3.68
C ALA A 19 -15.41 -6.81 -3.79
N ALA A 20 -14.97 -5.55 -3.86
CA ALA A 20 -15.87 -4.39 -3.98
C ALA A 20 -16.20 -4.00 -5.44
N LYS A 21 -15.37 -4.43 -6.41
CA LYS A 21 -15.51 -4.06 -7.83
C LYS A 21 -15.13 -5.24 -8.73
N THR A 22 -16.02 -6.22 -8.79
CA THR A 22 -15.81 -7.52 -9.46
C THR A 22 -15.55 -7.40 -10.97
N GLU A 23 -16.04 -6.34 -11.61
CA GLU A 23 -15.97 -6.16 -13.08
C GLU A 23 -14.82 -5.27 -13.55
N GLU A 24 -14.12 -4.58 -12.65
CA GLU A 24 -13.09 -3.61 -13.04
C GLU A 24 -11.70 -4.25 -13.11
N TYR A 25 -11.32 -4.68 -14.31
CA TYR A 25 -10.06 -5.36 -14.61
C TYR A 25 -8.84 -4.43 -14.82
N ASP A 26 -9.01 -3.10 -14.85
CA ASP A 26 -7.88 -2.19 -15.05
C ASP A 26 -6.93 -2.21 -13.83
N PRO A 27 -5.65 -2.63 -14.01
CA PRO A 27 -4.65 -2.69 -12.95
C PRO A 27 -4.50 -1.42 -12.12
N ARG A 28 -4.68 -0.25 -12.73
CA ARG A 28 -4.50 1.03 -12.05
C ARG A 28 -5.57 1.29 -10.99
N LYS A 29 -6.77 0.72 -11.16
CA LYS A 29 -7.92 0.95 -10.28
C LYS A 29 -7.82 0.16 -8.98
N TYR A 30 -7.26 -1.04 -9.01
CA TYR A 30 -7.04 -1.85 -7.80
C TYR A 30 -5.62 -1.69 -7.21
N LEU A 31 -4.60 -1.42 -8.03
CA LEU A 31 -3.23 -1.16 -7.53
C LEU A 31 -3.05 0.27 -7.00
N GLY A 32 -3.81 1.25 -7.50
CA GLY A 32 -3.77 2.63 -7.01
C GLY A 32 -4.02 2.74 -5.50
N PRO A 33 -5.17 2.24 -4.99
CA PRO A 33 -5.47 2.22 -3.56
C PRO A 33 -4.43 1.45 -2.73
N ALA A 34 -3.88 0.36 -3.29
CA ALA A 34 -2.88 -0.44 -2.61
C ALA A 34 -1.52 0.29 -2.48
N ARG A 35 -1.12 1.02 -3.53
CA ARG A 35 0.05 1.91 -3.51
C ARG A 35 -0.11 3.03 -2.49
N ASP A 36 -1.28 3.66 -2.44
CA ASP A 36 -1.52 4.78 -1.54
C ASP A 36 -1.52 4.34 -0.06
N ALA A 37 -2.05 3.14 0.23
CA ALA A 37 -1.95 2.52 1.55
C ALA A 37 -0.48 2.26 1.97
N ILE A 38 0.34 1.75 1.04
CA ILE A 38 1.77 1.54 1.29
C ILE A 38 2.47 2.89 1.53
N LYS A 39 2.19 3.89 0.70
CA LYS A 39 2.78 5.23 0.81
C LYS A 39 2.50 5.86 2.19
N ALA A 40 1.27 5.79 2.67
CA ALA A 40 0.90 6.29 4.01
C ALA A 40 1.72 5.60 5.12
N THR A 41 1.87 4.27 5.06
CA THR A 41 2.65 3.53 6.06
C THR A 41 4.15 3.83 6.03
N VAL A 42 4.71 4.07 4.85
CA VAL A 42 6.13 4.45 4.71
C VAL A 42 6.37 5.86 5.25
N ILE A 43 5.49 6.82 4.94
CA ILE A 43 5.57 8.18 5.50
C ILE A 43 5.49 8.16 7.04
N GLY A 44 4.58 7.37 7.60
CA GLY A 44 4.49 7.18 9.06
C GLY A 44 5.81 6.67 9.65
N LYS A 45 6.38 5.61 9.05
CA LYS A 45 7.67 5.05 9.47
C LYS A 45 8.83 6.03 9.33
N MET A 46 8.90 6.82 8.26
CA MET A 46 9.96 7.81 8.08
C MET A 46 9.94 8.89 9.17
N ARG A 47 8.75 9.28 9.63
CA ARG A 47 8.59 10.19 10.77
C ARG A 47 8.99 9.53 12.09
N GLU A 48 8.55 8.29 12.32
CA GLU A 48 8.91 7.50 13.52
C GLU A 48 10.43 7.25 13.61
N PHE A 49 11.10 7.01 12.49
CA PHE A 49 12.55 6.79 12.46
C PHE A 49 13.38 8.07 12.45
N GLY A 50 12.75 9.26 12.35
CA GLY A 50 13.48 10.54 12.27
C GLY A 50 14.30 10.74 10.99
N SER A 51 14.18 9.84 10.01
CA SER A 51 14.91 9.87 8.74
C SER A 51 14.23 10.76 7.68
N SER A 52 13.34 11.65 8.10
CA SER A 52 12.62 12.55 7.20
C SER A 52 13.55 13.64 6.71
N ASN A 53 13.59 13.88 5.40
CA ASN A 53 14.42 14.91 4.76
C ASN A 53 15.94 14.74 4.94
N GLN A 54 16.39 13.51 5.22
CA GLN A 54 17.80 13.10 5.37
C GLN A 54 18.28 12.35 4.10
N ALA A 55 17.71 12.68 2.93
CA ALA A 55 17.94 11.98 1.66
C ALA A 55 19.23 12.44 0.98
#